data_AF-A0A852ZGU1-F1
#
_entry.id   AF-A0A852ZGU1-F1
#
_cell.length_a   1.000
_cell.length_b   1.000
_cell.length_c   1.000
_cell.angle_alpha   90.00
_cell.angle_beta   90.00
_cell.angle_gamma   90.00
#
_symmetry.space_group_name_H-M   'P 1'
#
loop_
_entity.id
_entity.type
_entity.pdbx_description
1 polymer ?
#
loop_
_entity_poly.entity_id
_entity_poly.type
_entity_poly.pdbx_seq_one_letter_code
_entity_poly.pdbx_strand_id
1 'polypeptide(L)'
;MLQSTDDDGGHGRAGALEALLDVARVPEVIRDYPIASDVFEQNDYEQIVAIAWRHQFNDDRSRFKREIRELQEHVSQRILDNLETIE
;
A
#
# COMPACT_ATOMS: atom_id res chain seq x y z
N MET A 1 -31.34 -21.01 3.42
CA MET A 1 -30.07 -21.33 2.76
C MET A 1 -29.74 -20.18 1.82
N LEU A 2 -28.85 -19.27 2.21
CA LEU A 2 -28.20 -18.38 1.26
C LEU A 2 -26.81 -18.96 1.04
N GLN A 3 -26.66 -19.72 -0.05
CA GLN A 3 -25.38 -19.97 -0.68
C GLN A 3 -25.06 -18.70 -1.48
N SER A 4 -24.24 -17.84 -0.91
CA SER A 4 -23.41 -16.92 -1.69
C SER A 4 -22.00 -17.48 -1.63
N THR A 5 -21.74 -18.46 -2.50
CA THR A 5 -20.40 -18.96 -2.78
C THR A 5 -19.84 -18.15 -3.95
N ASP A 6 -18.61 -17.66 -3.75
CA ASP A 6 -17.62 -17.30 -4.79
C ASP A 6 -17.60 -15.88 -5.39
N ASP A 7 -17.51 -14.82 -4.56
CA ASP A 7 -16.96 -13.52 -5.04
C ASP A 7 -16.13 -12.71 -4.00
N ASP A 8 -15.77 -13.32 -2.87
CA ASP A 8 -15.27 -12.58 -1.68
C ASP A 8 -13.79 -12.15 -1.70
N GLY A 9 -12.98 -12.65 -2.65
CA GLY A 9 -11.55 -12.32 -2.70
C GLY A 9 -11.25 -10.92 -3.27
N GLY A 10 -12.05 -10.46 -4.24
CA GLY A 10 -11.84 -9.19 -4.92
C GLY A 10 -12.36 -7.99 -4.12
N HIS A 11 -13.51 -8.16 -3.46
CA HIS A 11 -14.18 -7.11 -2.71
C HIS A 11 -13.39 -6.68 -1.46
N GLY A 12 -12.79 -7.63 -0.73
CA GLY A 12 -11.94 -7.32 0.42
C GLY A 12 -10.65 -6.59 0.04
N ARG A 13 -10.03 -6.99 -1.09
CA ARG A 13 -8.82 -6.34 -1.61
C ARG A 13 -9.11 -4.92 -2.10
N ALA A 14 -10.21 -4.73 -2.83
CA ALA A 14 -10.63 -3.42 -3.32
C ALA A 14 -10.98 -2.48 -2.16
N GLY A 15 -11.71 -2.95 -1.15
CA GLY A 15 -12.05 -2.15 0.03
C GLY A 15 -10.82 -1.78 0.88
N ALA A 16 -9.83 -2.68 1.00
CA ALA A 16 -8.57 -2.37 1.68
C ALA A 16 -7.75 -1.30 0.93
N LEU A 17 -7.74 -1.37 -0.41
CA LEU A 17 -7.10 -0.35 -1.23
C LEU A 17 -7.79 1.00 -1.09
N GLU A 18 -9.12 1.03 -1.18
CA GLU A 18 -9.91 2.25 -1.03
C GLU A 18 -9.68 2.89 0.35
N ALA A 19 -9.68 2.10 1.42
CA ALA A 19 -9.40 2.59 2.76
C ALA A 19 -8.00 3.22 2.90
N LEU A 20 -6.97 2.64 2.27
CA LEU A 20 -5.61 3.23 2.27
C LEU A 20 -5.56 4.54 1.48
N LEU A 21 -6.23 4.59 0.32
CA LEU A 21 -6.30 5.81 -0.50
C LEU A 21 -7.07 6.92 0.21
N ASP A 22 -8.13 6.58 0.96
CA ASP A 22 -8.88 7.54 1.76
C ASP A 22 -8.03 8.13 2.87
N VAL A 23 -7.26 7.30 3.59
CA VAL A 23 -6.31 7.77 4.61
C VAL A 23 -5.24 8.67 4.01
N ALA A 24 -4.72 8.34 2.83
CA ALA A 24 -3.72 9.17 2.14
C ALA A 24 -4.24 10.57 1.77
N ARG A 25 -5.57 10.75 1.68
CA ARG A 25 -6.25 12.01 1.37
C ARG A 25 -6.67 12.80 2.62
N VAL A 26 -6.48 12.25 3.81
CA VAL A 26 -6.82 12.92 5.06
C VAL A 26 -5.96 14.18 5.21
N PRO A 27 -6.56 15.36 5.48
CA PRO A 27 -5.82 16.63 5.56
C PRO A 27 -4.65 16.61 6.54
N GLU A 28 -4.79 15.93 7.67
CA GLU A 28 -3.75 15.76 8.69
C GLU A 28 -2.57 14.93 8.14
N VAL A 29 -2.84 13.89 7.35
CA VAL A 29 -1.80 13.07 6.73
C VAL A 29 -1.03 13.87 5.68
N ILE A 30 -1.73 14.61 4.83
CA ILE A 30 -1.12 15.50 3.84
C ILE A 30 -0.27 16.57 4.52
N ARG A 31 -0.77 17.16 5.61
CA ARG A 31 -0.06 18.20 6.35
C ARG A 31 1.19 17.66 7.05
N ASP A 32 1.09 16.50 7.68
CA ASP A 32 2.17 15.94 8.51
C ASP A 32 3.21 15.19 7.66
N TYR A 33 2.82 14.71 6.47
CA TYR A 33 3.66 13.95 5.54
C TYR A 33 3.55 14.42 4.08
N PRO A 34 3.79 15.71 3.78
CA PRO A 34 3.48 16.32 2.48
C PRO A 34 4.23 15.68 1.30
N ILE A 35 5.51 15.34 1.49
CA ILE A 35 6.33 14.69 0.46
C ILE A 35 5.81 13.27 0.20
N ALA A 36 5.49 12.52 1.25
CA ALA A 36 5.00 11.16 1.09
C ALA A 36 3.63 11.15 0.42
N SER A 37 2.74 12.09 0.76
CA SER A 37 1.42 12.20 0.12
C SER A 37 1.47 12.58 -1.37
N ASP A 38 2.52 13.27 -1.81
CA ASP A 38 2.66 13.71 -3.20
C ASP A 38 3.34 12.66 -4.08
N VAL A 39 4.24 11.85 -3.51
CA VAL A 39 5.09 10.92 -4.28
C VAL A 39 4.63 9.46 -4.20
N PHE A 40 3.78 9.10 -3.23
CA PHE A 40 3.14 7.79 -3.25
C PHE A 40 2.16 7.71 -4.42
N GLU A 41 2.33 6.70 -5.25
CA GLU A 41 1.48 6.39 -6.38
C GLU A 41 0.45 5.33 -5.97
N GLN A 42 -0.67 5.26 -6.70
CA GLN A 42 -1.69 4.23 -6.49
C GLN A 42 -1.10 2.81 -6.48
N ASN A 43 -0.14 2.55 -7.35
CA ASN A 43 0.54 1.25 -7.45
C ASN A 43 1.26 0.84 -6.16
N ASP A 44 1.76 1.78 -5.35
CA ASP A 44 2.43 1.45 -4.09
C ASP A 44 1.41 0.92 -3.07
N TYR A 45 0.24 1.55 -2.98
CA TYR A 45 -0.86 1.09 -2.14
C TYR A 45 -1.37 -0.28 -2.59
N GLU A 46 -1.49 -0.50 -3.90
CA GLU A 46 -1.86 -1.81 -4.45
C GLU A 46 -0.86 -2.91 -4.08
N GLN A 47 0.44 -2.59 -4.07
CA GLN A 47 1.49 -3.50 -3.62
C GLN A 47 1.44 -3.76 -2.11
N ILE A 48 1.19 -2.75 -1.28
CA ILE A 48 0.98 -2.92 0.17
C ILE A 48 -0.16 -3.92 0.42
N VAL A 49 -1.31 -3.72 -0.24
CA VAL A 49 -2.46 -4.63 -0.10
C VAL A 49 -2.12 -6.03 -0.62
N ALA A 50 -1.41 -6.14 -1.74
CA ALA A 50 -1.00 -7.43 -2.28
C ALA A 50 -0.09 -8.20 -1.30
N ILE A 51 0.88 -7.52 -0.69
CA ILE A 51 1.78 -8.11 0.31
C ILE A 51 0.97 -8.55 1.53
N ALA A 52 0.13 -7.66 2.09
CA ALA A 52 -0.72 -7.99 3.23
C ALA A 52 -1.62 -9.20 2.96
N TRP A 53 -2.23 -9.27 1.77
CA TRP A 53 -3.11 -10.37 1.37
C TRP A 53 -2.36 -11.69 1.18
N ARG A 54 -1.15 -11.67 0.60
CA ARG A 54 -0.30 -12.87 0.46
C ARG A 54 0.08 -13.47 1.81
N HIS A 55 0.26 -12.62 2.81
CA HIS A 55 0.74 -13.03 4.13
C HIS A 55 -0.38 -13.17 5.18
N GLN A 56 -1.64 -12.89 4.82
CA GLN A 56 -2.77 -12.93 5.78
C GLN A 56 -3.00 -14.30 6.43
N PHE A 57 -2.65 -15.38 5.72
CA PHE A 57 -2.82 -16.77 6.18
C PHE A 57 -1.48 -17.48 6.43
N ASN A 58 -0.36 -16.76 6.37
CA ASN A 58 0.98 -17.33 6.49
C ASN A 58 1.70 -16.80 7.75
N ASP A 59 2.23 -17.70 8.57
CA ASP A 59 2.98 -17.35 9.79
C ASP A 59 4.41 -16.85 9.52
N ASP A 60 4.83 -16.76 8.25
CA ASP A 60 6.15 -16.24 7.85
C ASP A 60 6.22 -14.70 7.95
N ARG A 61 6.12 -14.20 9.19
CA ARG A 61 6.26 -12.78 9.54
C ARG A 61 7.60 -12.19 9.09
N SER A 62 8.63 -13.01 8.99
CA SER A 62 9.96 -12.59 8.52
C SER A 62 9.92 -12.24 7.04
N ARG A 63 9.25 -13.05 6.22
CA ARG A 63 9.05 -12.78 4.79
C ARG A 63 8.18 -11.54 4.57
N PHE A 64 7.09 -11.39 5.30
CA PHE A 64 6.26 -10.18 5.26
C PHE A 64 7.09 -8.91 5.52
N LYS A 65 7.88 -8.90 6.61
CA LYS A 65 8.75 -7.76 6.95
C LYS A 65 9.77 -7.46 5.86
N ARG A 66 10.32 -8.49 5.21
CA ARG A 66 11.29 -8.32 4.13
C ARG A 66 10.65 -7.67 2.91
N GLU A 67 9.50 -8.18 2.45
CA GLU A 67 8.78 -7.62 1.29
C GLU A 67 8.33 -6.16 1.53
N ILE A 68 7.89 -5.84 2.75
CA ILE A 68 7.54 -4.45 3.10
C ILE A 68 8.77 -3.53 3.07
N ARG A 69 9.94 -4.01 3.53
CA ARG A 69 11.18 -3.23 3.46
C ARG A 69 11.64 -3.01 2.03
N GLU A 70 11.58 -4.04 1.20
CA GLU A 70 11.91 -3.95 -0.23
C GLU A 70 11.02 -2.92 -0.93
N LEU A 71 9.71 -2.93 -0.65
CA LEU A 71 8.79 -1.92 -1.16
C LEU A 71 9.13 -0.51 -0.64
N GLN A 72 9.41 -0.37 0.65
CA GLN A 72 9.81 0.91 1.24
C GLN A 72 11.08 1.46 0.59
N GLU A 73 12.11 0.63 0.41
CA GLU A 73 13.36 1.00 -0.25
C GLU A 73 13.10 1.47 -1.68
N HIS A 74 12.27 0.74 -2.44
CA HIS A 74 11.90 1.10 -3.80
C HIS A 74 11.20 2.46 -3.87
N VAL A 75 10.17 2.67 -3.04
CA VAL A 75 9.44 3.94 -2.98
C VAL A 75 10.35 5.08 -2.54
N SER A 76 11.23 4.82 -1.55
CA SER A 76 12.18 5.83 -1.06
C SER A 76 13.18 6.24 -2.14
N GLN A 77 13.71 5.29 -2.91
CA GLN A 77 14.61 5.60 -4.02
C GLN A 77 13.89 6.41 -5.11
N ARG A 78 12.67 6.03 -5.49
CA ARG A 78 11.87 6.79 -6.47
C ARG A 78 11.60 8.22 -5.99
N ILE A 79 11.34 8.41 -4.69
CA ILE A 79 11.20 9.75 -4.08
C ILE A 79 12.48 10.55 -4.24
N LEU A 80 13.62 9.96 -3.89
CA LEU A 80 14.93 10.64 -3.98
C LEU A 80 15.26 11.00 -5.42
N ASP A 81 15.09 10.07 -6.36
CA ASP A 81 15.33 10.31 -7.79
C ASP A 81 14.48 11.47 -8.32
N ASN A 82 13.19 11.53 -7.93
CA ASN A 82 12.31 12.63 -8.29
C ASN A 82 12.76 13.97 -7.70
N LEU A 83 13.28 13.99 -6.47
CA LEU A 83 13.79 15.21 -5.84
C LEU A 83 15.09 15.69 -6.49
N GLU A 84 15.99 14.78 -6.88
CA GLU A 84 17.25 15.10 -7.56
C GLU A 84 17.04 15.69 -8.96
N THR A 85 15.90 15.39 -9.61
CA THR A 85 15.56 15.95 -10.94
C THR A 85 14.92 17.34 -10.90
N ILE A 86 14.61 17.86 -9.71
CA ILE A 86 14.01 19.20 -9.51
C ILE A 86 15.08 20.28 -9.30
N GLU A 87 16.37 19.92 -9.17
CA GLU A 87 17.53 20.84 -9.16
C GLU A 87 17.99 21.27 -10.56
#